data_AF-A0A975J970-F1
#
_entry.id   AF-A0A975J970-F1
#
_cell.length_a   1.000
_cell.length_b   1.000
_cell.length_c   1.000
_cell.angle_alpha   90.00
_cell.angle_beta   90.00
_cell.angle_gamma   90.00
#
_symmetry.space_group_name_H-M   'P 1'
#
loop_
_entity.id
_entity.type
_entity.pdbx_description
1 polymer ?
#
loop_
_entity_poly.entity_id
_entity_poly.type
_entity_poly.pdbx_seq_one_letter_code
_entity_poly.pdbx_strand_id
1 'polypeptide(L)'
;MDKYLYDLKKIVYNLESGYFKGREVGLLDNLIVTAQNMKDKYTAMQNAIYFNDNIQLEKISQEKFLYKPVMSRNYYEGDYLERFGETRTSDLKSCKLLEIHNQFWKAYEVQKGNIFASIPKELATLEQSQRLESLEWDEVEVNVYEVKKCNLNKKDFTKYIEKVFRHHILVLEVYSNVIMVLEYNLK
;
A
#
# COMPACT_ATOMS: atom_id res chain seq x y z
N MET A 1 -7.96 -28.59 -3.05
CA MET A 1 -6.57 -28.25 -3.39
C MET A 1 -6.61 -27.40 -4.65
N ASP A 2 -5.90 -26.26 -4.72
CA ASP A 2 -5.98 -25.38 -5.90
C ASP A 2 -5.49 -26.13 -7.15
N LYS A 3 -6.34 -26.19 -8.19
CA LYS A 3 -6.09 -26.93 -9.43
C LYS A 3 -4.75 -26.52 -10.06
N TYR A 4 -4.47 -25.21 -10.10
CA TYR A 4 -3.23 -24.70 -10.67
C TYR A 4 -1.99 -25.10 -9.85
N LEU A 5 -2.10 -25.13 -8.52
CA LEU A 5 -1.01 -25.57 -7.65
C LEU A 5 -0.73 -27.07 -7.82
N TYR A 6 -1.78 -27.87 -7.99
CA TYR A 6 -1.64 -29.29 -8.28
C TYR A 6 -0.96 -29.52 -9.64
N ASP A 7 -1.37 -28.78 -10.67
CA ASP A 7 -0.82 -28.88 -12.02
C ASP A 7 0.65 -28.42 -12.06
N LEU A 8 1.02 -27.33 -11.37
CA LEU A 8 2.41 -26.90 -11.22
C LEU A 8 3.28 -27.97 -10.56
N LYS A 9 2.82 -28.55 -9.44
CA LYS A 9 3.55 -29.63 -8.75
C LYS A 9 3.79 -30.83 -9.67
N LYS A 10 2.80 -31.19 -10.49
CA LYS A 10 2.91 -32.29 -11.45
C LYS A 10 3.94 -31.98 -12.55
N ILE A 11 3.96 -30.75 -13.08
CA ILE A 11 4.93 -30.32 -14.11
C ILE A 11 6.36 -30.33 -13.54
N VAL A 12 6.56 -29.79 -12.34
CA VAL A 12 7.86 -29.77 -11.66
C VAL A 12 8.35 -31.19 -11.39
N TYR A 13 7.50 -32.08 -10.88
CA TYR A 13 7.85 -33.48 -10.68
C TYR A 13 8.27 -34.19 -11.97
N ASN A 14 7.61 -33.89 -13.09
CA ASN A 14 7.96 -34.45 -14.41
C ASN A 14 9.30 -33.91 -14.95
N LEU A 15 9.65 -32.66 -14.63
CA LEU A 15 10.96 -32.08 -14.93
C LEU A 15 12.06 -32.73 -14.07
N GLU A 16 11.81 -32.90 -12.77
CA GLU A 16 12.77 -33.47 -11.81
C GLU A 16 13.04 -34.96 -12.04
N SER A 17 12.00 -35.73 -12.38
CA SER A 17 12.11 -37.18 -12.60
C SER A 17 12.87 -37.57 -13.87
N GLY A 18 13.15 -36.62 -14.78
CA GLY A 18 13.86 -36.88 -16.04
C GLY A 18 13.13 -37.84 -16.98
N TYR A 19 11.85 -38.11 -16.71
CA TYR A 19 11.04 -39.12 -17.40
C TYR A 19 10.76 -38.76 -18.87
N PHE A 20 10.99 -37.50 -19.25
CA PHE A 20 10.72 -36.94 -20.57
C PHE A 20 11.94 -36.24 -21.19
N LYS A 21 13.09 -36.93 -21.24
CA LYS A 21 14.27 -36.45 -21.96
C LYS A 21 13.92 -36.09 -23.41
N GLY A 22 14.18 -34.86 -23.83
CA GLY A 22 13.86 -34.31 -25.16
C GLY A 22 12.51 -33.59 -25.29
N ARG A 23 11.74 -33.41 -24.21
CA ARG A 23 10.51 -32.58 -24.17
C ARG A 23 10.50 -31.53 -23.06
N GLU A 24 11.67 -31.21 -22.52
CA GLU A 24 11.87 -30.28 -21.41
C GLU A 24 11.34 -28.90 -21.75
N VAL A 25 11.59 -28.43 -22.99
CA VAL A 25 11.10 -27.12 -23.47
C VAL A 25 9.57 -27.04 -23.38
N GLY A 26 8.85 -28.08 -23.84
CA GLY A 26 7.39 -28.09 -23.76
C GLY A 26 6.85 -28.18 -22.32
N LEU A 27 7.58 -28.82 -21.40
CA LEU A 27 7.23 -28.82 -19.98
C LEU A 27 7.46 -27.44 -19.34
N LEU A 28 8.54 -26.73 -19.74
CA LEU A 28 8.80 -25.36 -19.31
C LEU A 28 7.75 -24.37 -19.84
N ASP A 29 7.33 -24.51 -21.11
CA ASP A 29 6.25 -23.71 -21.69
C ASP A 29 4.93 -23.91 -20.91
N ASN A 30 4.61 -25.18 -20.59
CA ASN A 30 3.43 -25.49 -19.78
C ASN A 30 3.54 -24.93 -18.35
N LEU A 31 4.74 -24.92 -17.77
CA LEU A 31 4.99 -24.31 -16.46
C LEU A 31 4.72 -22.81 -16.50
N ILE A 32 5.25 -22.11 -17.51
CA ILE A 32 5.06 -20.66 -17.71
C ILE A 32 3.58 -20.34 -17.85
N VAL A 33 2.86 -21.05 -18.72
CA VAL A 33 1.42 -20.82 -18.95
C VAL A 33 0.61 -21.09 -17.68
N THR A 34 0.90 -22.18 -16.97
CA THR A 34 0.16 -22.55 -15.75
C THR A 34 0.44 -21.55 -14.62
N ALA A 35 1.68 -21.09 -14.47
CA ALA A 35 2.05 -20.07 -13.50
C ALA A 35 1.42 -18.71 -13.83
N GLN A 36 1.38 -18.34 -15.12
CA GLN A 36 0.75 -17.11 -15.58
C GLN A 36 -0.76 -17.14 -15.32
N ASN A 37 -1.45 -18.23 -15.66
CA ASN A 37 -2.87 -18.40 -15.36
C ASN A 37 -3.17 -18.37 -13.85
N MET A 38 -2.30 -18.96 -13.04
CA MET A 38 -2.42 -18.91 -11.59
C MET A 38 -2.25 -17.47 -11.08
N LYS A 39 -1.23 -16.75 -11.57
CA LYS A 39 -1.02 -15.34 -11.28
C LYS A 39 -2.23 -14.50 -11.68
N ASP A 40 -2.72 -14.65 -12.91
CA ASP A 40 -3.87 -13.91 -13.44
C ASP A 40 -5.13 -14.20 -12.64
N LYS A 41 -5.35 -15.45 -12.19
CA LYS A 41 -6.43 -15.79 -11.26
C LYS A 41 -6.28 -15.05 -9.93
N TYR A 42 -5.10 -15.03 -9.33
CA TYR A 42 -4.88 -14.31 -8.06
C TYR A 42 -4.98 -12.80 -8.24
N THR A 43 -4.52 -12.25 -9.35
CA THR A 43 -4.66 -10.83 -9.69
C THR A 43 -6.12 -10.47 -9.96
N ALA A 44 -6.86 -11.30 -10.70
CA ALA A 44 -8.30 -11.13 -10.90
C ALA A 44 -9.07 -11.27 -9.59
N MET A 45 -8.67 -12.18 -8.69
CA MET A 45 -9.23 -12.27 -7.34
C MET A 45 -8.89 -11.03 -6.52
N GLN A 46 -7.65 -10.51 -6.56
CA GLN A 46 -7.29 -9.24 -5.93
C GLN A 46 -8.11 -8.06 -6.47
N ASN A 47 -8.32 -8.01 -7.79
CA ASN A 47 -9.12 -6.96 -8.44
C ASN A 47 -10.63 -7.13 -8.21
N ALA A 48 -11.12 -8.36 -8.03
CA ALA A 48 -12.51 -8.64 -7.68
C ALA A 48 -12.82 -8.42 -6.18
N ILE A 49 -11.80 -8.22 -5.34
CA ILE A 49 -11.95 -8.03 -3.89
C ILE A 49 -12.40 -6.60 -3.51
N TYR A 50 -12.48 -5.65 -4.46
CA TYR A 50 -12.97 -4.29 -4.17
C TYR A 50 -14.50 -4.18 -4.01
N PHE A 51 -15.25 -5.27 -4.24
CA PHE A 51 -16.66 -5.38 -3.89
C PHE A 51 -16.87 -6.57 -2.95
N ASN A 52 -16.86 -6.29 -1.65
CA ASN A 52 -17.59 -7.12 -0.70
C ASN A 52 -19.01 -6.56 -0.66
N ASP A 53 -20.07 -7.36 -0.68
CA ASP A 53 -21.46 -6.85 -0.54
C ASP A 53 -21.64 -5.95 0.71
N ASN A 54 -20.73 -6.10 1.67
CA ASN A 54 -20.67 -5.34 2.91
C ASN A 54 -19.83 -4.05 2.84
N ILE A 55 -18.99 -3.83 1.84
CA ILE A 55 -18.15 -2.61 1.71
C ILE A 55 -18.11 -2.14 0.26
N GLN A 56 -18.47 -0.88 0.04
CA GLN A 56 -18.33 -0.20 -1.24
C GLN A 56 -17.29 0.92 -1.09
N LEU A 57 -16.19 0.77 -1.83
CA LEU A 57 -15.14 1.77 -1.97
C LEU A 57 -15.19 2.37 -3.37
N GLU A 58 -15.06 3.68 -3.48
CA GLU A 58 -14.97 4.39 -4.75
C GLU A 58 -13.67 5.19 -4.79
N LYS A 59 -12.84 4.97 -5.82
CA LYS A 59 -11.66 5.82 -6.04
C LYS A 59 -12.13 7.19 -6.52
N ILE A 60 -11.90 8.22 -5.72
CA ILE A 60 -12.34 9.59 -6.02
C ILE A 60 -11.23 10.42 -6.66
N SER A 61 -9.97 10.15 -6.32
CA SER A 61 -8.84 10.86 -6.90
C SER A 61 -7.52 10.08 -6.79
N GLN A 62 -6.48 10.66 -7.37
CA GLN A 62 -5.10 10.19 -7.27
C GLN A 62 -4.21 11.40 -7.13
N GLU A 63 -3.51 11.49 -6.01
CA GLU A 63 -2.74 12.65 -5.61
C GLU A 63 -1.26 12.31 -5.47
N LYS A 64 -0.40 13.32 -5.56
CA LYS A 64 1.03 13.17 -5.29
C LYS A 64 1.34 13.58 -3.87
N PHE A 65 2.01 12.69 -3.13
CA PHE A 65 2.49 12.96 -1.78
C PHE A 65 4.01 12.88 -1.73
N LEU A 66 4.59 13.61 -0.79
CA LEU A 66 5.94 13.37 -0.30
C LEU A 66 5.82 12.49 0.96
N TYR A 67 6.54 11.37 0.98
CA TYR A 67 6.49 10.36 2.03
C TYR A 67 7.88 10.15 2.64
N LYS A 68 7.99 10.07 3.97
CA LYS A 68 9.26 9.71 4.63
C LYS A 68 9.26 8.21 5.00
N PRO A 69 10.11 7.38 4.37
CA PRO A 69 10.24 5.97 4.72
C PRO A 69 10.77 5.77 6.14
N VAL A 70 10.25 4.74 6.83
CA VAL A 70 10.79 4.29 8.11
C VAL A 70 12.00 3.41 7.83
N MET A 71 13.20 3.99 7.93
CA MET A 71 14.48 3.35 7.55
C MET A 71 14.93 2.20 8.48
N SER A 72 14.37 2.09 9.68
CA SER A 72 14.71 1.07 10.67
C SER A 72 13.44 0.47 11.28
N ARG A 73 13.23 -0.84 11.08
CA ARG A 73 12.31 -1.66 11.86
C ARG A 73 13.11 -2.47 12.88
N ASN A 74 14.05 -1.85 13.59
CA ASN A 74 14.76 -2.55 14.65
C ASN A 74 13.87 -2.60 15.90
N TYR A 75 12.95 -3.57 15.93
CA TYR A 75 11.97 -3.77 17.01
C TYR A 75 12.61 -3.97 18.40
N TYR A 76 13.93 -4.17 18.46
CA TYR A 76 14.68 -4.36 19.69
C TYR A 76 15.23 -3.07 20.31
N GLU A 77 15.33 -1.97 19.54
CA GLU A 77 15.91 -0.72 20.06
C GLU A 77 14.89 0.23 20.70
N GLY A 78 13.58 -0.06 20.58
CA GLY A 78 12.51 0.62 21.34
C GLY A 78 12.27 2.11 21.01
N ASP A 79 13.27 2.84 20.52
CA ASP A 79 13.24 4.29 20.29
C ASP A 79 13.12 4.68 18.80
N TYR A 80 13.02 3.71 17.89
CA TYR A 80 13.06 3.98 16.44
C TYR A 80 11.93 4.91 15.96
N LEU A 81 10.71 4.79 16.52
CA LEU A 81 9.60 5.69 16.20
C LEU A 81 9.81 7.10 16.74
N GLU A 82 10.47 7.22 17.88
CA GLU A 82 10.80 8.52 18.49
C GLU A 82 11.83 9.24 17.62
N ARG A 83 12.94 8.58 17.28
CA ARG A 83 13.97 9.11 16.36
C ARG A 83 13.39 9.45 14.99
N PHE A 84 12.48 8.61 14.47
CA PHE A 84 11.77 8.90 13.23
C PHE A 84 10.91 10.17 13.36
N GLY A 85 10.18 10.31 14.47
CA GLY A 85 9.37 11.49 14.78
C GLY A 85 10.22 12.76 14.87
N GLU A 86 11.38 12.69 15.51
CA GLU A 86 12.35 13.79 15.60
C GLU A 86 12.89 14.18 14.23
N THR A 87 13.34 13.18 13.44
CA THR A 87 13.87 13.39 12.08
C THR A 87 12.83 14.04 11.19
N ARG A 88 11.63 13.46 11.10
CA ARG A 88 10.50 14.02 10.35
C ARG A 88 10.20 15.46 10.76
N THR A 89 10.18 15.73 12.06
CA THR A 89 9.88 17.07 12.58
C THR A 89 10.98 18.06 12.23
N SER A 90 12.25 17.64 12.31
CA SER A 90 13.41 18.43 11.89
C SER A 90 13.36 18.77 10.40
N ASP A 91 13.11 17.78 9.55
CA ASP A 91 13.00 17.94 8.09
C ASP A 91 11.93 18.97 7.73
N LEU A 92 10.71 18.79 8.26
CA LEU A 92 9.59 19.68 8.03
C LEU A 92 9.84 21.11 8.56
N LYS A 93 10.52 21.26 9.71
CA LYS A 93 10.91 22.58 10.22
C LYS A 93 11.93 23.25 9.31
N SER A 94 12.97 22.52 8.89
CA SER A 94 14.02 23.05 8.03
C SER A 94 13.48 23.54 6.67
N CYS A 95 12.41 22.90 6.19
CA CYS A 95 11.70 23.26 4.96
C CYS A 95 10.53 24.23 5.18
N LYS A 96 10.26 24.68 6.42
CA LYS A 96 9.13 25.55 6.79
C LYS A 96 7.75 24.98 6.42
N LEU A 97 7.60 23.66 6.49
CA LEU A 97 6.36 22.93 6.16
C LEU A 97 5.64 22.33 7.36
N LEU A 98 6.22 22.37 8.57
CA LEU A 98 5.65 21.72 9.75
C LEU A 98 4.22 22.18 10.08
N GLU A 99 3.96 23.48 10.03
CA GLU A 99 2.63 24.02 10.34
C GLU A 99 1.60 23.61 9.29
N ILE A 100 1.95 23.68 8.00
CA ILE A 100 1.09 23.26 6.88
C ILE A 100 0.78 21.77 6.98
N HIS A 101 1.80 20.94 7.23
CA HIS A 101 1.64 19.51 7.49
C HIS A 101 0.65 19.26 8.64
N ASN A 102 0.85 19.94 9.78
CA ASN A 102 0.00 19.76 10.95
C ASN A 102 -1.44 20.24 10.70
N GLN A 103 -1.61 21.33 9.96
CA GLN A 103 -2.93 21.82 9.58
C GLN A 103 -3.66 20.82 8.67
N PHE A 104 -2.96 20.27 7.68
CA PHE A 104 -3.50 19.23 6.80
C PHE A 104 -3.96 18.02 7.62
N TRP A 105 -3.09 17.45 8.45
CA TRP A 105 -3.45 16.27 9.25
C TRP A 105 -4.42 16.58 10.40
N LYS A 106 -4.62 17.83 10.81
CA LYS A 106 -5.70 18.19 11.75
C LYS A 106 -7.09 18.18 11.09
N ALA A 107 -7.17 18.34 9.77
CA ALA A 107 -8.42 18.20 9.03
C ALA A 107 -8.87 16.73 8.90
N TYR A 108 -7.97 15.79 9.18
CA TYR A 108 -8.19 14.35 9.07
C TYR A 108 -7.91 13.64 10.39
N GLU A 109 -8.93 13.04 11.01
CA GLU A 109 -8.71 12.15 12.13
C GLU A 109 -8.15 10.81 11.62
N VAL A 110 -6.85 10.58 11.84
CA VAL A 110 -6.18 9.33 11.47
C VAL A 110 -6.66 8.20 12.38
N GLN A 111 -7.44 7.27 11.84
CA GLN A 111 -7.97 6.14 12.62
C GLN A 111 -7.00 4.96 12.67
N LYS A 112 -6.30 4.70 11.56
CA LYS A 112 -5.33 3.61 11.44
C LYS A 112 -4.41 3.87 10.25
N GLY A 113 -3.23 3.28 10.25
CA GLY A 113 -2.36 3.27 9.08
C GLY A 113 -1.01 2.67 9.39
N ASN A 114 -0.21 2.47 8.35
CA ASN A 114 1.18 2.06 8.44
C ASN A 114 2.13 3.02 7.70
N ILE A 115 1.63 4.23 7.44
CA ILE A 115 2.37 5.40 6.97
C ILE A 115 2.36 6.43 8.10
N PHE A 116 3.54 6.93 8.45
CA PHE A 116 3.73 7.74 9.67
C PHE A 116 4.15 9.20 9.38
N ALA A 117 4.47 9.49 8.13
CA ALA A 117 4.92 10.80 7.69
C ALA A 117 4.66 10.95 6.18
N SER A 118 3.73 11.84 5.85
CA SER A 118 3.51 12.24 4.47
C SER A 118 2.83 13.60 4.40
N ILE A 119 2.92 14.27 3.26
CA ILE A 119 2.25 15.55 2.99
C ILE A 119 1.90 15.59 1.50
N PRO A 120 0.73 16.10 1.10
CA PRO A 120 0.46 16.36 -0.31
C PRO A 120 1.52 17.29 -0.90
N LYS A 121 2.09 16.92 -2.05
CA LYS A 121 3.16 17.68 -2.71
C LYS A 121 2.69 19.08 -3.10
N GLU A 122 1.40 19.24 -3.41
CA GLU A 122 0.78 20.52 -3.77
C GLU A 122 0.79 21.56 -2.64
N LEU A 123 0.92 21.13 -1.37
CA LEU A 123 1.02 22.03 -0.23
C LEU A 123 2.44 22.59 -0.03
N ALA A 124 3.41 22.12 -0.81
CA ALA A 124 4.78 22.59 -0.80
C ALA A 124 5.10 23.33 -2.10
N THR A 125 5.90 24.40 -2.01
CA THR A 125 6.52 25.01 -3.19
C THR A 125 7.55 24.06 -3.81
N LEU A 126 7.87 24.25 -5.09
CA LEU A 126 8.87 23.42 -5.80
C LEU A 126 10.20 23.34 -5.04
N GLU A 127 10.68 24.46 -4.50
CA GLU A 127 11.92 24.52 -3.72
C GLU A 127 11.80 23.68 -2.43
N GLN A 128 10.69 23.78 -1.71
CA GLN A 128 10.47 23.02 -0.49
C GLN A 128 10.33 21.51 -0.77
N SER A 129 9.65 21.13 -1.85
CA SER A 129 9.55 19.73 -2.27
C SER A 129 10.93 19.16 -2.61
N GLN A 130 11.72 19.87 -3.41
CA GLN A 130 13.09 19.44 -3.77
C GLN A 130 13.99 19.30 -2.53
N ARG A 131 13.83 20.19 -1.55
CA ARG A 131 14.57 20.10 -0.28
C ARG A 131 14.14 18.88 0.53
N LEU A 132 12.84 18.60 0.64
CA LEU A 132 12.37 17.36 1.30
C LEU A 132 12.86 16.12 0.57
N GLU A 133 12.84 16.11 -0.77
CA GLU A 133 13.39 15.01 -1.58
C GLU A 133 14.88 14.79 -1.31
N SER A 134 15.67 15.86 -1.16
CA SER A 134 17.08 15.77 -0.76
C SER A 134 17.29 15.25 0.67
N LEU A 135 16.26 15.32 1.51
CA LEU A 135 16.19 14.73 2.86
C LEU A 135 15.55 13.34 2.83
N GLU A 136 15.56 12.66 1.68
CA GLU A 136 15.02 11.31 1.47
C GLU A 136 13.52 11.20 1.75
N TRP A 137 12.75 12.23 1.38
CA TRP A 137 11.30 12.08 1.22
C TRP A 137 11.02 11.66 -0.22
N ASP A 138 10.31 10.56 -0.39
CA ASP A 138 10.00 10.01 -1.71
C ASP A 138 8.69 10.60 -2.24
N GLU A 139 8.68 11.00 -3.52
CA GLU A 139 7.43 11.28 -4.23
C GLU A 139 6.69 9.97 -4.52
N VAL A 140 5.43 9.91 -4.10
CA VAL A 140 4.59 8.71 -4.23
C VAL A 140 3.20 9.08 -4.69
N GLU A 141 2.63 8.24 -5.54
CA GLU A 141 1.23 8.36 -5.95
C GLU A 141 0.33 7.74 -4.88
N VAL A 142 -0.70 8.48 -4.48
CA VAL A 142 -1.66 8.07 -3.46
C VAL A 142 -3.05 8.01 -4.08
N ASN A 143 -3.62 6.82 -4.13
CA ASN A 143 -5.02 6.66 -4.52
C ASN A 143 -5.90 7.00 -3.32
N VAL A 144 -6.91 7.85 -3.53
CA VAL A 144 -7.88 8.22 -2.49
C VAL A 144 -9.18 7.51 -2.78
N TYR A 145 -9.63 6.68 -1.83
CA TYR A 145 -10.91 5.99 -1.90
C TYR A 145 -11.86 6.51 -0.84
N GLU A 146 -13.08 6.81 -1.24
CA GLU A 146 -14.19 7.13 -0.34
C GLU A 146 -14.96 5.85 0.03
N VAL A 147 -15.30 5.71 1.30
CA VAL A 147 -16.16 4.62 1.79
C VAL A 147 -17.63 5.01 1.61
N LYS A 148 -18.25 4.59 0.52
CA LYS A 148 -19.68 4.87 0.23
C LYS A 148 -20.63 4.05 1.09
N LYS A 149 -20.24 2.83 1.44
CA LYS A 149 -21.05 1.91 2.26
C LYS A 149 -20.14 0.99 3.07
N CYS A 150 -20.47 0.80 4.34
CA CYS A 150 -19.81 -0.19 5.19
C CYS A 150 -20.83 -0.80 6.18
N ASN A 151 -21.09 -2.09 6.01
CA ASN A 151 -21.95 -2.89 6.90
C ASN A 151 -21.13 -3.66 7.95
N LEU A 152 -19.80 -3.49 7.97
CA LEU A 152 -18.93 -4.12 8.95
C LEU A 152 -18.81 -3.27 10.22
N ASN A 153 -18.59 -3.92 11.35
CA ASN A 153 -18.14 -3.21 12.54
C ASN A 153 -16.73 -2.64 12.34
N LYS A 154 -16.34 -1.67 13.17
CA LYS A 154 -15.04 -0.98 13.07
C LYS A 154 -13.83 -1.93 13.00
N LYS A 155 -13.83 -3.00 13.80
CA LYS A 155 -12.71 -3.95 13.89
C LYS A 155 -12.55 -4.75 12.61
N ASP A 156 -13.65 -5.26 12.07
CA ASP A 156 -13.64 -6.05 10.84
C ASP A 156 -13.39 -5.18 9.61
N PHE A 157 -13.89 -3.94 9.62
CA PHE A 157 -13.55 -2.95 8.61
C PHE A 157 -12.05 -2.65 8.58
N THR A 158 -11.43 -2.34 9.72
CA THR A 158 -9.97 -2.09 9.79
C THR A 158 -9.17 -3.29 9.30
N LYS A 159 -9.52 -4.51 9.73
CA LYS A 159 -8.84 -5.73 9.25
C LYS A 159 -8.99 -5.94 7.74
N TYR A 160 -10.16 -5.62 7.19
CA TYR A 160 -10.39 -5.68 5.75
C TYR A 160 -9.46 -4.69 5.03
N ILE A 161 -9.39 -3.43 5.48
CA ILE A 161 -8.50 -2.42 4.90
C ILE A 161 -7.03 -2.84 4.99
N GLU A 162 -6.57 -3.35 6.13
CA GLU A 162 -5.19 -3.83 6.31
C GLU A 162 -4.84 -5.02 5.39
N LYS A 163 -5.84 -5.84 5.04
CA LYS A 163 -5.67 -6.98 4.13
C LYS A 163 -5.64 -6.55 2.66
N VAL A 164 -6.45 -5.56 2.30
CA VAL A 164 -6.61 -5.10 0.91
C VAL A 164 -5.50 -4.12 0.54
N PHE A 165 -5.20 -3.16 1.40
CA PHE A 165 -4.25 -2.07 1.13
C PHE A 165 -2.96 -2.27 1.90
N ARG A 166 -1.89 -2.63 1.18
CA ARG A 166 -0.58 -2.92 1.80
C ARG A 166 -0.01 -1.71 2.53
N HIS A 167 -0.12 -0.53 1.94
CA HIS A 167 0.43 0.72 2.46
C HIS A 167 -0.70 1.75 2.46
N HIS A 168 -1.18 2.11 3.64
CA HIS A 168 -2.39 2.91 3.74
C HIS A 168 -2.45 3.79 4.99
N ILE A 169 -3.32 4.80 4.89
CA ILE A 169 -3.88 5.53 6.01
C ILE A 169 -5.40 5.50 5.88
N LEU A 170 -6.08 5.07 6.93
CA LEU A 170 -7.52 5.21 7.10
C LEU A 170 -7.78 6.49 7.89
N VAL A 171 -8.50 7.43 7.28
CA VAL A 171 -8.82 8.72 7.88
C VAL A 171 -10.32 8.97 7.90
N LEU A 172 -10.75 9.80 8.84
CA LEU A 172 -12.05 10.44 8.84
C LEU A 172 -11.84 11.92 8.56
N GLU A 173 -12.39 12.44 7.47
CA GLU A 173 -12.41 13.88 7.24
C GLU A 173 -13.37 14.54 8.22
N VAL A 174 -12.84 15.44 9.06
CA VAL A 174 -13.57 15.98 10.22
C VAL A 174 -14.78 16.82 9.79
N TYR A 175 -14.66 17.55 8.68
CA TYR A 175 -15.71 18.48 8.22
C TYR A 175 -16.91 17.78 7.58
N SER A 176 -16.66 16.74 6.78
CA SER A 176 -17.67 16.02 6.01
C SER A 176 -18.14 14.74 6.73
N ASN A 177 -17.41 14.31 7.76
CA ASN A 177 -17.58 13.01 8.42
C ASN A 177 -17.49 11.83 7.44
N VAL A 178 -16.67 12.00 6.39
CA VAL A 178 -16.44 10.98 5.35
C VAL A 178 -15.20 10.16 5.69
N ILE A 179 -15.34 8.84 5.63
CA ILE A 179 -14.22 7.92 5.82
C ILE A 179 -13.51 7.75 4.48
N MET A 180 -12.19 7.91 4.49
CA MET A 180 -11.35 7.72 3.32
C MET A 180 -10.19 6.78 3.59
N VAL A 181 -9.81 6.07 2.55
CA VAL A 181 -8.62 5.21 2.52
C VAL A 181 -7.63 5.84 1.54
N LEU A 182 -6.47 6.22 2.06
CA LEU A 182 -5.34 6.68 1.26
C LEU A 182 -4.42 5.49 1.04
N GLU A 183 -4.35 4.97 -0.18
CA GLU A 183 -3.45 3.88 -0.59
C GLU A 183 -2.18 4.46 -1.19
N TYR A 184 -1.03 4.13 -0.62
CA TYR A 184 0.29 4.62 -1.05
C TYR A 184 0.95 3.60 -1.98
N ASN A 185 1.19 3.98 -3.24
CA ASN A 185 1.85 3.14 -4.22
C ASN A 185 3.38 3.16 -4.04
N LEU A 186 3.86 2.61 -2.92
CA LEU A 186 5.31 2.47 -2.69
C LEU A 186 5.87 1.33 -3.57
N LYS A 187 7.07 1.54 -4.11
CA LYS A 187 7.78 0.56 -4.95
C LYS A 187 8.45 -0.54 -4.13
#